data_AF-A0A7C5QAS3-F1
#
_entry.id   AF-A0A7C5QAS3-F1
#
_cell.length_a   1.000
_cell.length_b   1.000
_cell.length_c   1.000
_cell.angle_alpha   90.00
_cell.angle_beta   90.00
_cell.angle_gamma   90.00
#
_symmetry.space_group_name_H-M   'P 1'
#
loop_
_entity.id
_entity.type
_entity.pdbx_description
1 polymer ?
#
loop_
_entity_poly.entity_id
_entity_poly.type
_entity_poly.pdbx_seq_one_letter_code
_entity_poly.pdbx_strand_id
1 'polypeptide(L)' 'DRLQPGQRLEVGTSGKTIARCLTIDGHKIIFDDGSWLMIRPSGTEPKVRFYVEGRSEEDKHALFAAAQRLLAECGVLEEG' A
#
# COMPACT_ATOMS: atom_id res chain seq x y z
N ASP A 1 5.67 2.18 13.50
CA ASP A 1 5.05 1.28 12.52
C ASP A 1 3.57 1.61 12.30
N ARG A 2 3.24 2.77 11.73
CA ARG A 2 1.86 3.11 11.36
C ARG A 2 1.91 4.13 10.23
N LEU A 3 1.47 3.73 9.04
CA LEU A 3 1.19 4.65 7.95
C LEU A 3 0.14 5.65 8.43
N GLN A 4 0.49 6.93 8.46
CA GLN A 4 -0.35 8.01 8.96
C GLN A 4 -0.56 9.08 7.88
N PRO A 5 -1.73 9.75 7.90
CA PRO A 5 -1.93 10.97 7.13
C PRO A 5 -0.80 11.98 7.36
N GLY A 6 -0.29 12.58 6.29
CA GLY A 6 0.83 13.52 6.30
C GLY A 6 2.21 12.90 6.10
N GLN A 7 2.35 11.57 6.16
CA GLN A 7 3.62 10.92 5.82
C GLN A 7 3.84 10.87 4.32
N ARG A 8 5.11 10.91 3.90
CA ARG A 8 5.50 10.74 2.51
C ARG A 8 5.98 9.31 2.27
N LEU A 9 5.40 8.63 1.29
CA LEU A 9 5.79 7.30 0.85
C LEU A 9 6.49 7.39 -0.50
N GLU A 10 7.62 6.70 -0.67
CA GLU A 10 8.28 6.59 -1.96
C GLU A 10 7.56 5.58 -2.85
N VAL A 11 7.09 6.04 -4.00
CA VAL A 11 6.36 5.26 -5.00
C VAL A 11 7.09 5.39 -6.33
N GLY A 12 7.92 4.40 -6.64
CA GLY A 12 8.79 4.45 -7.82
C GLY A 12 9.84 5.56 -7.69
N THR A 13 9.85 6.50 -8.62
CA THR A 13 10.75 7.67 -8.62
C THR A 13 10.15 8.91 -7.96
N SER A 14 8.88 8.84 -7.51
CA SER A 14 8.14 9.97 -6.97
C SER A 14 7.66 9.67 -5.55
N GLY A 15 7.82 10.65 -4.64
CA GLY A 15 7.27 10.53 -3.29
C GLY A 15 5.84 11.06 -3.21
N LYS A 16 4.89 10.22 -2.79
CA LYS A 16 3.47 10.57 -2.61
C LYS A 16 3.13 10.80 -1.14
N THR A 17 2.31 11.80 -0.83
CA THR A 17 1.87 12.10 0.54
C THR A 17 0.59 11.35 0.86
N ILE A 18 0.56 10.67 2.00
CA ILE A 18 -0.61 9.97 2.51
C ILE A 18 -1.64 11.00 2.94
N ALA A 19 -2.80 11.03 2.30
CA ALA A 19 -3.92 11.86 2.70
C ALA A 19 -4.79 11.15 3.76
N ARG A 20 -4.98 9.83 3.61
CA ARG A 20 -5.84 9.06 4.52
C ARG A 20 -5.43 7.59 4.60
N CYS A 21 -5.57 7.01 5.78
CA CYS A 21 -5.44 5.57 6.01
C CYS A 21 -6.75 5.01 6.54
N LEU A 22 -7.15 3.84 6.04
CA LEU A 22 -8.30 3.07 6.48
C LEU A 22 -7.83 1.65 6.81
N THR A 23 -8.22 1.14 7.98
CA THR A 23 -7.82 -0.19 8.48
C THR A 23 -9.00 -1.16 8.65
N ILE A 24 -10.16 -0.80 8.11
CA ILE A 24 -11.40 -1.58 8.18
C ILE A 24 -11.41 -2.47 6.94
N ASP A 25 -11.15 -3.77 7.09
CA ASP A 25 -11.03 -4.78 6.00
C ASP A 25 -9.71 -4.78 5.20
N GLY A 26 -8.58 -4.53 5.89
CA GLY A 26 -7.25 -4.43 5.30
C GLY A 26 -6.68 -3.03 5.44
N HIS A 27 -5.48 -2.80 4.91
CA HIS A 27 -4.79 -1.51 4.98
C HIS A 27 -4.96 -0.76 3.66
N LYS A 28 -5.91 0.18 3.61
CA LYS A 28 -6.09 1.08 2.47
C LYS A 28 -5.44 2.44 2.75
N ILE A 29 -4.54 2.85 1.86
CA ILE A 29 -3.83 4.11 1.88
C ILE A 29 -4.31 4.92 0.69
N ILE A 30 -4.73 6.16 0.94
CA ILE A 30 -5.16 7.11 -0.07
C ILE A 30 -4.14 8.25 -0.05
N PHE A 31 -3.59 8.58 -1.21
CA PHE A 31 -2.63 9.67 -1.38
C PHE A 31 -3.35 10.98 -1.73
N ASP A 32 -2.70 12.13 -1.52
CA ASP A 32 -3.26 13.46 -1.82
C ASP A 32 -3.60 13.62 -3.32
N ASP A 33 -2.81 12.98 -4.16
CA ASP A 33 -2.99 12.88 -5.61
C ASP A 33 -4.22 12.05 -6.03
N GLY A 34 -5.02 11.54 -5.09
CA GLY A 34 -6.21 10.73 -5.35
C GLY A 34 -5.92 9.27 -5.70
N SER A 35 -4.68 8.93 -6.08
CA SER A 35 -4.23 7.53 -6.16
C SER A 35 -4.34 6.83 -4.81
N TRP A 36 -4.54 5.52 -4.81
CA TRP A 36 -4.64 4.74 -3.59
C TRP A 36 -4.12 3.32 -3.76
N LEU A 37 -3.75 2.69 -2.65
CA LEU A 37 -3.42 1.28 -2.59
C LEU A 37 -4.14 0.62 -1.42
N MET A 38 -4.49 -0.64 -1.55
CA MET A 38 -5.13 -1.44 -0.51
C MET A 38 -4.48 -2.81 -0.43
N ILE A 39 -4.08 -3.16 0.78
CA ILE A 39 -3.47 -4.43 1.12
C ILE A 39 -4.48 -5.20 1.95
N ARG A 40 -4.94 -6.35 1.44
CA ARG A 40 -5.84 -7.23 2.15
C ARG A 40 -5.21 -8.59 2.37
N PRO A 41 -4.74 -8.91 3.59
CA PRO A 41 -4.38 -10.27 3.92
C PRO A 41 -5.64 -11.15 3.88
N SER A 42 -5.55 -12.33 3.27
CA SER A 42 -6.63 -13.31 3.34
C SER A 42 -6.58 -14.00 4.70
N GLY A 43 -7.69 -14.02 5.44
CA GLY A 43 -7.73 -14.63 6.78
C GLY A 43 -7.71 -16.16 6.79
N THR A 44 -7.83 -16.81 5.63
CA THR A 44 -7.99 -18.28 5.53
C THR A 44 -7.00 -18.95 4.57
N GLU A 45 -6.20 -18.18 3.83
CA GLU A 45 -5.17 -18.70 2.92
C GLU A 45 -3.91 -17.83 3.07
N PRO A 46 -2.70 -18.38 2.86
CA PRO A 46 -1.45 -17.62 2.82
C PRO A 46 -1.35 -16.78 1.53
N LYS A 47 -2.33 -15.90 1.32
CA LYS A 47 -2.47 -15.07 0.13
C LYS A 47 -2.78 -13.64 0.57
N VAL A 48 -1.98 -12.70 0.08
CA VAL A 48 -2.25 -11.27 0.22
C VAL A 48 -2.76 -10.73 -1.11
N ARG A 49 -3.85 -9.98 -1.09
CA ARG A 49 -4.39 -9.29 -2.27
C ARG A 49 -3.99 -7.82 -2.22
N PHE A 50 -3.45 -7.32 -3.32
CA PHE A 50 -3.11 -5.92 -3.49
C PHE A 50 -4.03 -5.31 -4.54
N TYR A 51 -4.61 -4.16 -4.20
CA TYR A 51 -5.37 -3.34 -5.13
C TYR A 51 -4.68 -1.99 -5.23
N VAL A 52 -4.42 -1.52 -6.43
CA VAL A 52 -3.78 -0.23 -6.67
C VAL A 52 -4.56 0.54 -7.72
N GLU A 53 -4.74 1.83 -7.50
CA GLU A 53 -5.27 2.75 -8.49
C GLU A 53 -4.28 3.91 -8.63
N GLY A 54 -3.62 3.94 -9.78
CA GLY A 54 -2.66 4.97 -10.15
C GLY A 54 -3.17 5.80 -11.32
N ARG A 55 -2.59 6.98 -11.52
CA ARG A 55 -2.95 7.89 -12.62
C ARG A 55 -2.43 7.44 -13.98
N SER A 56 -1.54 6.47 -14.02
CA SER A 56 -0.92 5.92 -15.24
C SER A 56 -0.45 4.48 -15.00
N GLU A 57 -0.15 3.73 -16.06
CA GLU A 57 0.34 2.34 -15.96
C GLU A 57 1.64 2.25 -15.15
N GLU A 58 2.60 3.15 -15.41
CA GLU A 58 3.84 3.24 -14.63
C GLU A 58 3.59 3.54 -13.15
N ASP A 59 2.63 4.43 -12.86
CA ASP A 59 2.24 4.77 -11.48
C ASP A 59 1.62 3.56 -10.77
N LYS A 60 0.79 2.77 -11.46
CA LYS A 60 0.24 1.52 -10.91
C LYS A 60 1.35 0.51 -10.59
N HIS A 61 2.31 0.32 -11.50
CA HIS A 61 3.44 -0.58 -11.26
C HIS A 61 4.30 -0.11 -10.08
N ALA A 62 4.56 1.19 -9.99
CA ALA A 62 5.28 1.79 -8.88
C ALA A 62 4.53 1.62 -7.54
N LEU A 63 3.21 1.83 -7.53
CA LEU A 63 2.35 1.62 -6.36
C LEU A 63 2.35 0.16 -5.90
N PHE A 64 2.31 -0.77 -6.85
CA PHE A 64 2.35 -2.20 -6.56
C PHE A 64 3.69 -2.60 -5.93
N ALA A 65 4.81 -2.16 -6.52
CA ALA A 65 6.14 -2.40 -5.97
C ALA A 65 6.31 -1.78 -4.56
N ALA A 66 5.79 -0.57 -4.34
CA ALA A 66 5.79 0.07 -3.03
C ALA A 66 4.97 -0.72 -2.01
N ALA A 67 3.80 -1.24 -2.40
CA ALA A 67 2.96 -2.07 -1.53
C ALA A 67 3.65 -3.40 -1.15
N GLN A 68 4.37 -4.03 -2.08
CA GLN A 68 5.15 -5.24 -1.79
C GLN A 68 6.31 -4.96 -0.82
N ARG A 69 7.02 -3.84 -0.99
CA ARG A 69 8.08 -3.42 -0.05
C ARG A 69 7.52 -3.17 1.34
N LEU A 70 6.43 -2.42 1.43
CA LEU A 70 5.72 -2.18 2.69
C LEU A 70 5.31 -3.47 3.39
N LEU A 71 4.83 -4.47 2.64
CA LEU A 71 4.51 -5.78 3.21
C LEU A 71 5.75 -6.49 3.76
N ALA A 72 6.87 -6.46 3.02
CA ALA A 72 8.14 -7.06 3.43
C ALA A 72 8.74 -6.37 4.66
N GLU A 73 8.66 -5.05 4.74
CA GLU A 73 9.16 -4.26 5.87
C GLU A 73 8.28 -4.39 7.12
N CYS A 74 6.96 -4.54 6.94
CA CYS A 74 5.99 -4.65 8.05
C CYS A 74 5.91 -6.08 8.64
N GLY A 75 6.66 -7.05 8.12
CA GLY A 75 6.77 -8.39 8.73
C GLY A 75 5.48 -9.22 8.73
N VAL A 76 4.52 -8.95 7.85
CA VAL A 76 3.27 -9.74 7.76
C VAL A 76 3.48 -11.04 6.94
N LEU A 77 4.73 -11.38 6.65
CA LEU A 77 5.14 -12.69 6.13
C LEU A 77 6.09 -13.35 7.13
N GLU A 78 5.68 -13.44 8.40
CA GLU A 78 6.15 -14.55 9.23
C GLU A 78 5.36 -15.78 8.76
N GLU A 79 5.94 -16.52 7.83
CA GLU A 79 5.55 -17.92 7.64
C GLU A 79 5.79 -18.65 8.96
N GLY A 80 4.71 -19.16 9.55
CA GLY A 80 4.72 -20.03 10.72
C GLY A 80 3.54 -20.98 10.67
#